data_AF-A0A940PQC5-F1
#
_entry.id   AF-A0A940PQC5-F1
#
_cell.length_a   1.000
_cell.length_b   1.000
_cell.length_c   1.000
_cell.angle_alpha   90.00
_cell.angle_beta   90.00
_cell.angle_gamma   90.00
#
_symmetry.space_group_name_H-M   'P 1'
#
loop_
_entity.id
_entity.type
_entity.pdbx_description
1 polymer ?
#
loop_
_entity_poly.entity_id
_entity_poly.type
_entity_poly.pdbx_seq_one_letter_code
_entity_poly.pdbx_strand_id
1 'polypeptide(L)'
;MRIAGPLQDVVLIPEGLKVLRDGIFQINYNVTAALPSEAESPAQFNIVINGSIEVLSSITYGYKSAGPTPNSNTLSCSILFSLLTDDRVQLFAALPANASCHGASLQLIQVG
;
A
#
# COMPACT_ATOMS: atom_id res chain seq x y z
N MET A 1 8.79 34.81 -5.45
CA MET A 1 7.57 33.97 -5.47
C MET A 1 7.87 32.70 -4.69
N ARG A 2 7.29 32.52 -3.51
CA ARG A 2 7.45 31.30 -2.69
C ARG A 2 6.29 30.38 -3.04
N ILE A 3 6.56 29.32 -3.81
CA ILE A 3 5.60 28.26 -4.08
C ILE A 3 5.72 27.30 -2.90
N ALA A 4 4.68 27.21 -2.06
CA ALA A 4 4.61 26.16 -1.05
C ALA A 4 4.47 24.84 -1.81
N GLY A 5 5.55 24.06 -1.87
CA GLY A 5 5.46 22.65 -2.24
C GLY A 5 4.63 21.90 -1.19
N PRO A 6 4.10 20.71 -1.51
CA PRO A 6 3.40 19.90 -0.53
C PRO A 6 4.27 19.78 0.73
N LEU A 7 3.67 20.03 1.90
CA LEU A 7 4.32 19.89 3.18
C LEU A 7 4.98 18.51 3.21
N GLN A 8 6.30 18.47 3.38
CA GLN A 8 7.06 17.22 3.46
C GLN A 8 6.84 16.62 4.86
N ASP A 9 5.64 16.12 5.11
CA ASP A 9 5.27 15.53 6.41
C ASP A 9 5.64 14.04 6.48
N VAL A 10 6.31 13.52 5.43
CA VAL A 10 6.79 12.15 5.33
C VAL A 10 8.15 12.07 4.66
N VAL A 11 8.95 11.08 5.06
CA VAL A 11 10.25 10.77 4.45
C VAL A 11 10.31 9.28 4.10
N LEU A 12 10.90 8.97 2.95
CA LEU A 12 11.19 7.59 2.56
C LEU A 12 12.39 7.05 3.34
N ILE A 13 12.21 5.92 4.00
CA ILE A 13 13.24 5.14 4.69
C ILE A 13 13.23 3.70 4.15
N PRO A 14 14.27 2.88 4.41
CA PRO A 14 14.29 1.48 3.96
C PRO A 14 13.06 0.68 4.41
N GLU A 15 12.51 1.01 5.57
CA GLU A 15 11.35 0.38 6.16
C GLU A 15 10.00 0.99 5.69
N GLY A 16 9.97 1.89 4.70
CA GLY A 16 8.72 2.48 4.19
C GLY A 16 8.66 4.00 4.32
N LEU A 17 7.47 4.55 4.57
CA LEU A 17 7.27 6.00 4.73
C LEU A 17 7.17 6.36 6.21
N LYS A 18 8.13 7.15 6.71
CA LYS A 18 8.12 7.64 8.08
C LYS A 18 7.42 8.99 8.16
N VAL A 19 6.49 9.11 9.09
CA VAL A 19 5.77 10.35 9.40
C VAL A 19 6.67 11.29 10.20
N LEU A 20 6.75 12.55 9.78
CA LEU A 20 7.56 13.59 10.42
C LEU A 20 6.75 14.47 11.37
N ARG A 21 5.42 14.40 11.30
CA ARG A 21 4.50 15.20 12.10
C ARG A 21 3.21 14.43 12.37
N ASP A 22 2.68 14.58 13.57
CA ASP A 22 1.35 14.07 13.91
C ASP A 22 0.25 14.71 13.04
N GLY A 23 -0.78 13.91 12.73
CA GLY A 23 -1.89 14.41 11.93
C GLY A 23 -2.80 13.32 11.39
N ILE A 24 -3.77 13.75 10.59
CA ILE A 24 -4.62 12.85 9.80
C ILE A 24 -4.04 12.80 8.39
N PHE A 25 -3.76 11.58 7.93
CA PHE A 25 -3.20 11.32 6.62
C PHE A 25 -4.20 10.58 5.75
N GLN A 26 -4.33 11.02 4.51
CA GLN A 26 -4.84 10.17 3.44
C GLN A 26 -3.71 9.26 2.98
N ILE A 27 -3.88 7.96 3.21
CA ILE A 27 -2.97 6.91 2.77
C ILE A 27 -3.57 6.27 1.52
N ASN A 28 -2.84 6.35 0.42
CA ASN A 28 -3.21 5.74 -0.84
C ASN A 28 -2.18 4.67 -1.22
N TYR A 29 -2.64 3.55 -1.75
CA TYR A 29 -1.76 2.67 -2.50
C TYR A 29 -2.40 2.22 -3.81
N ASN A 30 -1.55 1.90 -4.77
CA ASN A 30 -1.92 1.24 -6.01
C ASN A 30 -0.86 0.18 -6.31
N VAL A 31 -1.30 -1.01 -6.72
CA VAL A 31 -0.42 -2.11 -7.10
C VAL A 31 -1.05 -2.90 -8.23
N THR A 32 -0.20 -3.47 -9.09
CA THR A 32 -0.61 -4.46 -10.08
C THR A 32 -0.03 -5.82 -9.70
N ALA A 33 -0.92 -6.78 -9.43
CA ALA A 33 -0.57 -8.15 -9.08
C ALA A 33 -0.77 -9.07 -10.29
N ALA A 34 0.31 -9.72 -10.73
CA ALA A 34 0.26 -10.75 -11.76
C ALA A 34 0.19 -12.13 -11.09
N LEU A 35 -0.89 -12.86 -11.37
CA LEU A 35 -1.16 -14.17 -10.78
C LEU A 35 -1.01 -15.27 -11.83
N PRO A 36 -0.32 -16.38 -11.52
CA PRO A 36 -0.29 -17.55 -12.37
C PRO A 36 -1.67 -18.23 -12.41
N SER A 37 -1.94 -19.02 -13.47
CA SER A 37 -3.19 -19.78 -13.63
C SER A 37 -3.45 -20.75 -12.46
N GLU A 38 -2.38 -21.30 -11.91
CA GLU A 38 -2.39 -22.27 -10.81
C GLU A 38 -2.39 -21.63 -9.41
N ALA A 39 -2.58 -20.31 -9.29
CA ALA A 39 -2.63 -19.67 -7.97
C ALA A 39 -3.78 -20.25 -7.12
N GLU A 40 -3.43 -20.85 -5.98
CA GLU A 40 -4.40 -21.45 -5.04
C GLU A 40 -4.95 -20.45 -4.02
N SER A 41 -4.23 -19.35 -3.79
CA SER A 41 -4.65 -18.26 -2.90
C SER A 41 -4.62 -16.91 -3.63
N PRO A 42 -5.46 -15.94 -3.22
CA PRO A 42 -5.38 -14.59 -3.75
C PRO A 42 -4.06 -13.92 -3.34
N ALA A 43 -3.62 -12.95 -4.14
CA ALA A 43 -2.64 -11.96 -3.67
C ALA A 43 -3.35 -10.99 -2.72
N GLN A 44 -2.81 -10.77 -1.53
CA GLN A 44 -3.35 -9.85 -0.54
C GLN A 44 -2.40 -8.68 -0.34
N PHE A 45 -2.95 -7.48 -0.26
CA PHE A 45 -2.21 -6.26 0.03
C PHE A 45 -2.89 -5.50 1.16
N ASN A 46 -2.11 -4.94 2.07
CA ASN A 46 -2.61 -4.15 3.18
C ASN A 46 -1.57 -3.14 3.68
N ILE A 47 -2.06 -2.08 4.29
CA ILE A 47 -1.24 -1.12 5.00
C ILE A 47 -0.90 -1.69 6.38
N VAL A 48 0.38 -1.64 6.73
CA VAL A 48 0.91 -1.99 8.04
C VAL A 48 1.62 -0.79 8.63
N ILE A 49 1.33 -0.48 9.89
CA ILE A 49 1.96 0.61 10.64
C ILE A 49 2.90 0.02 11.69
N ASN A 50 4.11 0.54 11.78
CA ASN A 50 5.17 0.13 12.71
C ASN A 50 5.44 -1.39 12.69
N GLY A 51 5.24 -2.03 11.53
CA GLY A 51 5.45 -3.47 11.32
C GLY A 51 4.49 -4.40 12.07
N SER A 52 3.45 -3.89 12.74
CA SER A 52 2.57 -4.72 13.60
C SER A 52 1.09 -4.33 13.57
N ILE A 53 0.76 -3.08 13.27
CA ILE A 53 -0.63 -2.62 13.24
C ILE A 53 -1.17 -2.80 11.82
N GLU A 54 -2.02 -3.80 11.64
CA GLU A 54 -2.71 -4.02 10.37
C GLU A 54 -3.92 -3.09 10.23
N VAL A 55 -3.94 -2.30 9.16
CA VAL A 55 -5.09 -1.43 8.86
C VAL A 55 -6.10 -2.24 8.04
N LEU A 56 -7.01 -2.93 8.71
CA LEU A 56 -7.93 -3.89 8.09
C LEU A 56 -8.79 -3.30 6.96
N SER A 57 -9.18 -2.03 7.07
CA SER A 57 -9.94 -1.32 6.03
C SER A 57 -9.16 -1.11 4.73
N SER A 58 -7.84 -1.31 4.75
CA SER A 58 -6.99 -1.17 3.59
C SER A 58 -6.78 -2.46 2.79
N ILE A 59 -7.33 -3.59 3.24
CA ILE A 59 -7.04 -4.89 2.63
C ILE A 59 -7.69 -4.97 1.23
N THR A 60 -6.90 -5.31 0.22
CA THR A 60 -7.39 -5.67 -1.12
C THR A 60 -6.90 -7.05 -1.55
N TYR A 61 -7.67 -7.70 -2.43
CA TYR A 61 -7.39 -9.04 -2.92
C TYR A 61 -7.38 -9.09 -4.45
N GLY A 62 -6.29 -9.60 -5.02
CA GLY A 62 -6.20 -9.99 -6.41
C GLY A 62 -6.53 -11.47 -6.56
N TYR A 63 -7.52 -11.79 -7.38
CA TYR A 63 -7.93 -13.18 -7.63
C TYR A 63 -7.46 -13.62 -9.01
N LYS A 64 -7.20 -14.92 -9.13
CA LYS A 64 -6.99 -15.50 -10.46
C LYS A 64 -8.29 -15.46 -11.28
N SER A 65 -8.15 -15.37 -12.60
CA SER A 65 -9.29 -15.50 -13.50
C SER A 65 -9.63 -16.98 -13.72
N ALA A 66 -10.89 -17.28 -14.02
CA ALA A 66 -11.31 -18.61 -14.43
C ALA A 66 -10.79 -18.88 -15.86
N GLY A 67 -9.62 -19.48 -15.96
CA GLY A 67 -9.03 -19.86 -17.24
C GLY A 67 -7.57 -20.29 -17.13
N PRO A 68 -6.99 -20.90 -18.17
CA PRO A 68 -5.62 -21.39 -18.16
C PRO A 68 -4.57 -20.27 -18.32
N THR A 69 -5.00 -19.01 -18.38
CA THR A 69 -4.13 -17.86 -18.64
C THR A 69 -3.81 -17.10 -17.37
N PRO A 70 -2.54 -16.70 -17.15
CA PRO A 70 -2.19 -15.74 -16.11
C PRO A 70 -3.01 -14.45 -16.26
N ASN A 71 -3.35 -13.82 -15.14
CA ASN A 71 -4.07 -12.55 -15.15
C ASN A 71 -3.37 -11.49 -14.31
N SER A 72 -3.71 -10.24 -14.59
CA SER A 72 -3.19 -9.07 -13.91
C SER A 72 -4.35 -8.33 -13.24
N ASN A 73 -4.22 -8.05 -11.95
CA ASN A 73 -5.20 -7.32 -11.16
C ASN A 73 -4.58 -5.99 -10.72
N THR A 74 -5.19 -4.87 -11.09
CA THR A 74 -4.85 -3.57 -10.51
C THR A 74 -5.72 -3.32 -9.29
N LEU A 75 -5.07 -3.17 -8.14
CA LEU A 75 -5.71 -2.98 -6.85
C LEU A 75 -5.32 -1.61 -6.31
N SER A 76 -6.28 -0.92 -5.72
CA SER A 76 -6.04 0.37 -5.10
C SER A 76 -6.85 0.53 -3.83
N CYS A 77 -6.32 1.36 -2.94
CA CYS A 77 -6.95 1.71 -1.68
C CYS A 77 -6.69 3.18 -1.39
N SER A 78 -7.66 3.82 -0.76
CA SER A 78 -7.56 5.18 -0.24
C SER A 78 -8.29 5.25 1.10
N ILE A 79 -7.56 5.57 2.18
CA ILE A 79 -8.12 5.64 3.53
C ILE A 79 -7.61 6.87 4.27
N LEU A 80 -8.39 7.32 5.26
CA LEU A 80 -7.94 8.29 6.25
C LEU A 80 -7.48 7.55 7.51
N PHE A 81 -6.33 7.93 8.04
CA PHE A 81 -5.78 7.35 9.26
C PHE A 81 -5.05 8.42 10.08
N SER A 82 -5.17 8.37 11.41
CA SER A 82 -4.42 9.25 12.30
C SER A 82 -3.06 8.62 12.60
N LEU A 83 -1.98 9.34 12.27
CA LEU A 83 -0.61 8.89 12.48
C LEU A 83 0.11 9.85 13.43
N LEU A 84 1.02 9.30 14.21
CA LEU A 84 1.90 10.04 15.10
C LEU A 84 3.25 10.28 14.42
N THR A 85 4.00 11.24 14.95
CA THR A 85 5.39 11.44 14.55
C THR A 85 6.18 10.15 14.75
N ASP A 86 7.05 9.84 13.79
CA ASP A 86 7.87 8.62 13.71
C ASP A 86 7.12 7.31 13.39
N ASP A 87 5.80 7.35 13.20
CA ASP A 87 5.07 6.19 12.66
C ASP A 87 5.61 5.81 11.27
N ARG A 88 5.78 4.52 11.05
CA ARG A 88 6.29 3.94 9.80
C ARG A 88 5.16 3.23 9.08
N VAL A 89 4.85 3.68 7.88
CA VAL A 89 3.77 3.12 7.07
C VAL A 89 4.35 2.31 5.92
N GLN A 90 3.86 1.09 5.78
CA GLN A 90 4.32 0.09 4.83
C GLN A 90 3.13 -0.47 4.04
N LEU A 91 3.38 -0.81 2.77
CA LEU A 91 2.50 -1.69 2.01
C LEU A 91 3.05 -3.12 2.15
N PHE A 92 2.31 -3.96 2.85
CA PHE A 92 2.60 -5.38 2.92
C PHE A 92 1.91 -6.13 1.78
N ALA A 93 2.58 -7.15 1.26
CA ALA A 93 2.07 -8.00 0.19
C ALA A 93 2.28 -9.47 0.57
N ALA A 94 1.18 -10.22 0.68
CA ALA A 94 1.20 -11.68 0.73
C ALA A 94 0.87 -12.20 -0.67
N LEU A 95 1.90 -12.66 -1.38
CA LEU A 95 1.77 -13.18 -2.75
C LEU A 95 1.76 -14.71 -2.72
N PRO A 96 0.90 -15.36 -3.53
CA PRO A 96 1.01 -16.80 -3.75
C PRO A 96 2.31 -17.15 -4.49
N ALA A 97 2.69 -18.43 -4.46
CA ALA A 97 3.87 -18.90 -5.16
C ALA A 97 3.82 -18.53 -6.64
N ASN A 98 4.96 -18.07 -7.18
CA ASN A 98 5.13 -17.65 -8.58
C ASN A 98 4.28 -16.45 -9.02
N ALA A 99 3.60 -15.74 -8.10
CA ALA A 99 3.03 -14.44 -8.40
C ALA A 99 4.07 -13.33 -8.30
N SER A 100 3.79 -12.21 -8.96
CA SER A 100 4.62 -11.01 -8.90
C SER A 100 3.78 -9.75 -8.69
N CYS A 101 4.43 -8.72 -8.16
CA CYS A 101 3.84 -7.39 -8.02
C CYS A 101 4.67 -6.35 -8.76
N HIS A 102 4.00 -5.45 -9.47
CA HIS A 102 4.61 -4.36 -10.22
C HIS A 102 3.80 -3.07 -10.05
N GLY A 103 4.43 -1.92 -10.34
CA GLY A 103 3.76 -0.62 -10.24
C GLY A 103 3.27 -0.29 -8.83
N ALA A 104 3.87 -0.88 -7.80
CA ALA A 104 3.52 -0.62 -6.42
C ALA A 104 3.86 0.83 -6.06
N SER A 105 2.88 1.55 -5.54
CA SER A 105 3.03 2.92 -5.06
C SER A 105 2.31 3.05 -3.71
N LEU A 106 2.94 3.76 -2.78
CA LEU A 106 2.38 4.13 -1.50
C LEU A 106 2.56 5.64 -1.35
N GLN A 107 1.47 6.33 -1.01
CA GLN A 107 1.46 7.78 -0.86
C GLN A 107 0.76 8.16 0.44
N LEU A 108 1.36 9.08 1.16
CA LEU A 108 0.79 9.70 2.35
C LEU A 108 0.65 11.20 2.10
N ILE A 109 -0.55 11.73 2.35
CA ILE A 109 -0.84 13.16 2.23
C ILE A 109 -1.49 13.60 3.54
N GLN A 110 -0.88 14.54 4.27
CA GLN A 110 -1.52 15.14 5.44
C GLN A 110 -2.71 16.00 4.98
N VAL A 111 -3.88 15.79 5.57
CA VAL A 111 -5.13 16.46 5.18
C VAL A 111 -5.69 17.40 6.26
N GLY A 112 -4.98 17.58 7.37
CA GLY A 112 -5.36 18.45 8.48
C GLY A 112 -4.20 18.72 9.43
#